data_AF-A0A6A4LG71-F1
#
_entry.id   AF-A0A6A4LG71-F1
#
_cell.length_a   1.000
_cell.length_b   1.000
_cell.length_c   1.000
_cell.angle_alpha   90.00
_cell.angle_beta   90.00
_cell.angle_gamma   90.00
#
_symmetry.space_group_name_H-M   'P 1'
#
loop_
_entity.id
_entity.type
_entity.pdbx_description
1 polymer ?
#
loop_
_entity_poly.entity_id
_entity_poly.type
_entity_poly.pdbx_seq_one_letter_code
_entity_poly.pdbx_strand_id
1 'polypeptide(L)'
;MKRFFQPIQKEGSPFKKPTLSPPSTNNHSQNPEASGDDNNNNNNKKEPSKFVTWNANSFLLRVKNNWPEFTKFVETLDPDVIAIQEVRMPAAGAKGTPKNQGELKDDTSSSREEKQILMRAISSPPFRSYDVWWSLSDSKYAGTALFVKKCFPPKKVSFSLDRTGSLMHDL
;
A
#
# COMPACT_ATOMS: atom_id res chain seq x y z
N MET A 1 -0.75 34.60 7.24
CA MET A 1 -0.06 33.49 6.55
C MET A 1 0.02 33.77 5.06
N LYS A 2 1.22 34.03 4.53
CA LYS A 2 1.45 34.22 3.09
C LYS A 2 1.45 32.85 2.39
N ARG A 3 0.62 32.70 1.35
CA ARG A 3 0.55 31.49 0.52
C ARG A 3 1.68 31.53 -0.51
N PHE A 4 2.51 30.48 -0.57
CA PHE A 4 3.64 30.34 -1.50
C PHE A 4 3.28 29.60 -2.80
N PHE A 5 2.04 29.71 -3.26
CA PHE A 5 1.64 29.11 -4.53
C PHE A 5 1.44 30.21 -5.58
N GLN A 6 2.40 30.32 -6.50
CA GLN A 6 2.22 31.04 -7.75
C GLN A 6 1.74 30.04 -8.83
N PRO A 7 0.57 30.27 -9.46
CA PRO A 7 0.15 29.52 -10.63
C PRO A 7 1.11 29.75 -11.80
N ILE A 8 1.44 28.68 -12.53
CA ILE A 8 2.29 28.73 -13.71
C ILE A 8 1.56 29.51 -14.81
N GLN A 9 2.16 30.59 -15.31
CA GLN A 9 1.62 31.39 -16.40
C GLN A 9 1.71 30.59 -17.71
N LYS A 10 0.57 30.42 -18.40
CA LYS A 10 0.49 29.87 -19.74
C LYS A 10 0.79 30.98 -20.74
N GLU A 11 1.97 30.96 -21.34
CA GLU A 11 2.31 31.76 -22.53
C GLU A 11 3.23 30.93 -23.45
N GLY A 12 2.69 30.58 -24.62
CA GLY A 12 3.40 30.41 -25.90
C GLY A 12 4.56 29.42 -26.04
N SER A 13 4.28 28.16 -26.39
CA SER A 13 4.99 27.43 -27.48
C SER A 13 4.31 26.08 -27.78
N PRO A 14 4.30 25.62 -29.04
CA PRO A 14 3.32 24.66 -29.52
C PRO A 14 3.65 23.23 -29.07
N PHE A 15 2.67 22.61 -28.42
CA PHE A 15 2.61 21.16 -28.22
C PHE A 15 2.75 20.45 -29.57
N LYS A 16 3.93 19.90 -29.86
CA LYS A 16 4.10 18.87 -30.89
C LYS A 16 3.36 17.62 -30.40
N LYS A 17 2.12 17.44 -30.86
CA LYS A 17 1.39 16.17 -30.79
C LYS A 17 2.19 15.12 -31.57
N PRO A 18 2.47 13.93 -31.01
CA PRO A 18 2.90 12.80 -31.83
C PRO A 18 1.72 12.36 -32.70
N THR A 19 1.85 12.50 -34.01
CA THR A 19 0.89 12.01 -35.00
C THR A 19 1.00 10.48 -35.09
N LEU A 20 -0.13 9.80 -34.94
CA LEU A 20 -0.31 8.36 -35.20
C LEU A 20 -0.16 8.10 -36.71
N SER A 21 0.77 7.24 -37.09
CA SER A 21 0.89 6.75 -38.47
C SER A 21 -0.10 5.59 -38.74
N PRO A 22 -0.63 5.44 -39.98
CA PRO A 22 -1.65 4.44 -40.32
C PRO A 22 -1.10 3.01 -40.50
N PRO A 23 -1.97 1.98 -40.58
CA PRO A 23 -1.56 0.57 -40.62
C PRO A 23 -1.08 0.15 -42.00
N SER A 24 0.02 -0.60 -42.05
CA SER A 24 0.50 -1.29 -43.25
C SER A 24 0.17 -2.77 -43.19
N THR A 25 -0.76 -3.19 -44.05
CA THR A 25 -1.05 -4.57 -44.44
C THR A 25 0.04 -5.06 -45.40
N ASN A 26 0.64 -6.24 -45.17
CA ASN A 26 0.80 -7.27 -46.21
C ASN A 26 1.44 -8.59 -45.71
N ASN A 27 1.01 -9.64 -46.42
CA ASN A 27 1.05 -11.07 -46.13
C ASN A 27 2.39 -11.81 -46.42
N HIS A 28 2.60 -12.90 -45.67
CA HIS A 28 3.14 -14.24 -46.02
C HIS A 28 4.60 -14.43 -46.48
N SER A 29 5.39 -15.21 -45.71
CA SER A 29 5.73 -16.62 -46.03
C SER A 29 6.84 -17.21 -45.14
N GLN A 30 6.77 -18.53 -44.95
CA GLN A 30 7.55 -19.50 -44.15
C GLN A 30 9.05 -19.57 -44.54
N ASN A 31 10.04 -20.09 -43.81
CA ASN A 31 10.20 -21.39 -43.10
C ASN A 31 11.57 -21.44 -42.31
N PRO A 32 12.03 -22.55 -41.64
CA PRO A 32 12.53 -22.57 -40.25
C PRO A 32 14.02 -22.94 -40.04
N GLU A 33 14.40 -23.22 -38.77
CA GLU A 33 15.66 -23.78 -38.19
C GLU A 33 16.54 -22.73 -37.45
N ALA A 34 17.11 -22.92 -36.25
CA ALA A 34 17.11 -23.98 -35.25
C ALA A 34 17.64 -23.42 -33.90
N SER A 35 17.19 -24.03 -32.79
CA SER A 35 17.89 -24.21 -31.51
C SER A 35 18.50 -22.99 -30.77
N GLY A 36 17.72 -22.48 -29.82
CA GLY A 36 18.22 -21.83 -28.60
C GLY A 36 17.19 -22.08 -27.51
N ASP A 37 17.61 -22.70 -26.41
CA ASP A 37 16.80 -23.18 -25.28
C ASP A 37 16.06 -22.04 -24.56
N ASP A 38 14.95 -21.60 -25.16
CA ASP A 38 13.97 -20.73 -24.53
C ASP A 38 13.18 -21.55 -23.52
N ASN A 39 13.74 -21.68 -22.31
CA ASN A 39 12.94 -21.86 -21.10
C ASN A 39 12.18 -20.55 -20.80
N ASN A 40 11.39 -20.11 -21.77
CA ASN A 40 10.46 -19.01 -21.69
C ASN A 40 9.23 -19.53 -20.92
N ASN A 41 9.44 -19.81 -19.64
CA ASN A 41 8.38 -19.78 -18.66
C ASN A 41 7.94 -18.32 -18.51
N ASN A 42 7.28 -17.80 -19.55
CA ASN A 42 6.34 -16.69 -19.50
C ASN A 42 5.16 -17.11 -18.63
N ASN A 43 5.46 -17.40 -17.36
CA ASN A 43 4.52 -17.14 -16.30
C ASN A 43 4.29 -15.65 -16.39
N ASN A 44 3.24 -15.24 -17.11
CA ASN A 44 2.66 -13.91 -17.07
C ASN A 44 2.25 -13.64 -15.62
N LYS A 45 3.23 -13.40 -14.75
CA LYS A 45 3.04 -12.98 -13.38
C LYS A 45 2.44 -11.59 -13.52
N LYS A 46 1.13 -11.55 -13.40
CA LYS A 46 0.36 -10.32 -13.40
C LYS A 46 1.04 -9.36 -12.42
N GLU A 47 1.26 -8.12 -12.87
CA GLU A 47 1.74 -7.07 -11.99
C GLU A 47 0.53 -6.39 -11.31
N PRO A 48 0.68 -5.88 -10.07
CA PRO A 48 -0.38 -5.12 -9.43
C PRO A 48 -0.66 -3.85 -10.23
N SER A 49 -1.92 -3.59 -10.56
CA SER A 49 -2.33 -2.45 -11.39
C SER A 49 -3.35 -1.53 -10.71
N LYS A 50 -4.01 -2.01 -9.64
CA LYS A 50 -4.98 -1.22 -8.89
C LYS A 50 -4.47 -0.92 -7.49
N PHE A 51 -4.32 0.36 -7.20
CA PHE A 51 -3.86 0.86 -5.90
C PHE A 51 -4.92 1.76 -5.29
N VAL A 52 -5.22 1.52 -4.03
CA VAL A 52 -6.05 2.41 -3.22
C VAL A 52 -5.19 3.01 -2.15
N THR A 53 -5.36 4.31 -1.91
CA THR A 53 -4.82 4.98 -0.73
C THR A 53 -5.96 5.65 0.03
N TRP A 54 -5.95 5.55 1.35
CA TRP A 54 -6.98 6.13 2.18
C TRP A 54 -6.43 6.60 3.53
N ASN A 55 -6.56 7.89 3.81
CA ASN A 55 -6.44 8.40 5.17
C ASN A 55 -7.73 8.08 5.94
N ALA A 56 -7.66 7.10 6.83
CA ALA A 56 -8.82 6.61 7.56
C ALA A 56 -9.26 7.54 8.71
N ASN A 57 -8.40 8.46 9.17
CA ASN A 57 -8.61 9.25 10.38
C ASN A 57 -9.07 8.35 11.56
N SER A 58 -8.24 7.38 11.94
CA SER A 58 -8.52 6.21 12.79
C SER A 58 -9.15 5.03 12.05
N PHE A 59 -8.31 4.08 11.62
CA PHE A 59 -8.79 2.86 10.98
C PHE A 59 -9.65 2.00 11.93
N LEU A 60 -9.31 1.95 13.22
CA LEU A 60 -10.14 1.25 14.22
C LEU A 60 -11.57 1.84 14.28
N LEU A 61 -11.72 3.17 14.25
CA LEU A 61 -13.04 3.80 14.27
C LEU A 61 -13.84 3.47 13.01
N ARG A 62 -13.18 3.39 11.85
CA ARG A 62 -13.80 2.99 10.59
C ARG A 62 -14.26 1.54 10.61
N VAL A 63 -13.47 0.64 11.20
CA VAL A 63 -13.86 -0.76 11.42
C VAL A 63 -15.08 -0.87 12.34
N LYS A 64 -15.20 -0.01 13.35
CA LYS A 64 -16.36 -0.04 14.26
C LYS A 64 -17.64 0.51 13.61
N ASN A 65 -17.52 1.54 12.77
CA ASN A 65 -18.69 2.33 12.36
C ASN A 65 -19.09 2.18 10.88
N ASN A 66 -18.16 1.81 9.99
CA ASN A 66 -18.32 1.89 8.54
C ASN A 66 -17.75 0.66 7.81
N TRP A 67 -17.63 -0.47 8.51
CA TRP A 67 -16.96 -1.66 7.97
C TRP A 67 -17.71 -2.29 6.78
N PRO A 68 -19.04 -2.45 6.79
CA PRO A 68 -19.76 -3.02 5.65
C PRO A 68 -19.58 -2.22 4.36
N GLU A 69 -19.60 -0.88 4.44
CA GLU A 69 -19.43 0.00 3.29
C GLU A 69 -18.01 -0.12 2.72
N PHE A 70 -17.00 -0.10 3.58
CA PHE A 70 -15.61 -0.25 3.15
C PHE A 70 -15.34 -1.65 2.58
N THR A 71 -15.91 -2.69 3.18
CA THR A 71 -15.83 -4.09 2.70
C THR A 71 -16.41 -4.18 1.29
N LYS A 72 -17.62 -3.65 1.06
CA LYS A 72 -18.27 -3.63 -0.26
C LYS A 72 -17.46 -2.83 -1.29
N PHE A 73 -16.88 -1.70 -0.87
CA PHE A 73 -16.00 -0.90 -1.73
C PHE A 73 -14.79 -1.70 -2.20
N VAL A 74 -14.09 -2.39 -1.28
CA VAL A 74 -12.92 -3.22 -1.62
C VAL A 74 -13.32 -4.41 -2.47
N GLU A 75 -14.44 -5.06 -2.18
CA GLU A 75 -14.97 -6.17 -2.98
C GLU A 75 -15.32 -5.75 -4.42
N THR A 76 -15.92 -4.57 -4.59
CA THR A 76 -16.32 -4.06 -5.91
C THR A 76 -15.12 -3.58 -6.72
N LEU A 77 -14.21 -2.82 -6.10
CA LEU A 77 -13.05 -2.25 -6.79
C LEU A 77 -11.96 -3.30 -7.06
N ASP A 78 -11.85 -4.28 -6.15
CA ASP A 78 -10.85 -5.34 -6.13
C ASP A 78 -9.40 -4.80 -6.28
N PRO A 79 -8.94 -3.89 -5.40
CA PRO A 79 -7.61 -3.31 -5.48
C PRO A 79 -6.51 -4.33 -5.17
N ASP A 80 -5.37 -4.29 -5.85
CA ASP A 80 -4.26 -5.21 -5.59
C ASP A 80 -3.46 -4.79 -4.35
N VAL A 81 -3.44 -3.49 -4.07
CA VAL A 81 -2.77 -2.87 -2.91
C VAL A 81 -3.69 -1.82 -2.29
N ILE A 82 -3.76 -1.81 -0.96
CA ILE A 82 -4.48 -0.79 -0.17
C ILE A 82 -3.51 -0.19 0.85
N ALA A 83 -3.22 1.09 0.72
CA ALA A 83 -2.43 1.86 1.67
C ALA A 83 -3.35 2.68 2.59
N ILE A 84 -3.30 2.42 3.89
CA ILE A 84 -4.07 3.15 4.89
C ILE A 84 -3.16 4.08 5.67
N GLN A 85 -3.52 5.37 5.72
CA GLN A 85 -2.88 6.36 6.58
C GLN A 85 -3.77 6.66 7.79
N GLU A 86 -3.14 7.17 8.86
CA GLU A 86 -3.79 7.46 10.13
C GLU A 86 -4.55 6.26 10.70
N VAL A 87 -3.87 5.13 10.78
CA VAL A 87 -4.39 3.94 11.45
C VAL A 87 -4.75 4.25 12.91
N ARG A 88 -3.93 5.09 13.57
CA ARG A 88 -4.06 5.53 14.98
C ARG A 88 -4.12 4.38 15.98
N MET A 89 -3.37 3.32 15.66
CA MET A 89 -3.09 2.21 16.57
C MET A 89 -1.64 2.31 17.05
N PRO A 90 -1.37 2.10 18.35
CA PRO A 90 -0.03 2.17 18.88
C PRO A 90 0.76 0.88 18.61
N ALA A 91 2.07 1.03 18.42
CA ALA A 91 3.02 -0.06 18.29
C ALA A 91 3.14 -0.89 19.59
N ALA A 92 3.37 -2.19 19.45
CA ALA A 92 3.61 -3.11 20.55
C ALA A 92 4.94 -2.86 21.25
N GLY A 93 4.99 -3.10 22.56
CA GLY A 93 6.19 -2.91 23.37
C GLY A 93 5.90 -2.24 24.72
N ALA A 94 6.74 -2.51 25.71
CA ALA A 94 6.62 -1.95 27.05
C ALA A 94 7.04 -0.47 27.09
N LYS A 95 6.55 0.25 28.10
CA LYS A 95 6.90 1.66 28.32
C LYS A 95 8.42 1.78 28.56
N GLY A 96 9.08 2.69 27.85
CA GLY A 96 10.53 2.95 28.00
C GLY A 96 11.43 2.00 27.21
N THR A 97 10.86 1.05 26.45
CA THR A 97 11.62 0.15 25.57
C THR A 97 11.36 0.46 24.09
N PRO A 98 12.30 0.18 23.18
CA PRO A 98 12.06 0.30 21.75
C PRO A 98 10.88 -0.54 21.29
N LYS A 99 9.92 0.08 20.59
CA LYS A 99 8.68 -0.59 20.17
C LYS A 99 8.84 -1.37 18.87
N ASN A 100 8.00 -2.39 18.71
CA ASN A 100 7.80 -3.09 17.45
C ASN A 100 6.72 -2.38 16.63
N GLN A 101 7.14 -1.54 15.68
CA GLN A 101 6.24 -0.76 14.83
C GLN A 101 5.47 -1.63 13.83
N GLY A 102 5.90 -2.88 13.62
CA GLY A 102 5.24 -3.87 12.78
C GLY A 102 4.09 -4.61 13.47
N GLU A 103 3.83 -4.34 14.76
CA GLU A 103 2.84 -5.07 15.54
C GLU A 103 1.95 -4.15 16.38
N LEU A 104 0.65 -4.46 16.41
CA LEU A 104 -0.35 -3.77 17.22
C LEU A 104 -0.16 -4.08 18.70
N LYS A 105 -0.15 -3.03 19.53
CA LYS A 105 -0.10 -3.10 20.99
C LYS A 105 -1.24 -3.93 21.59
N ASP A 106 -0.93 -4.73 22.61
CA ASP A 106 -1.87 -5.62 23.31
C ASP A 106 -1.50 -5.93 24.79
N ASP A 107 -0.67 -5.08 25.39
CA ASP A 107 -0.20 -5.21 26.78
C ASP A 107 -1.32 -4.97 27.83
N THR A 108 -2.30 -4.12 27.52
CA THR A 108 -3.48 -3.84 28.35
C THR A 108 -4.73 -4.53 27.81
N SER A 109 -5.73 -4.75 28.67
CA SER A 109 -7.03 -5.29 28.28
C SER A 109 -7.69 -4.47 27.16
N SER A 110 -7.70 -3.14 27.30
CA SER A 110 -8.25 -2.22 26.30
C SER A 110 -7.54 -2.35 24.94
N SER A 111 -6.20 -2.34 24.92
CA SER A 111 -5.45 -2.49 23.66
C SER A 111 -5.66 -3.86 23.01
N ARG A 112 -5.83 -4.92 23.81
CA ARG A 112 -6.09 -6.28 23.32
C ARG A 112 -7.45 -6.39 22.67
N GLU A 113 -8.48 -5.79 23.26
CA GLU A 113 -9.82 -5.73 22.67
C GLU A 113 -9.81 -4.98 21.34
N GLU A 114 -9.14 -3.82 21.28
CA GLU A 114 -8.99 -3.05 20.04
C GLU A 114 -8.26 -3.83 18.95
N LYS A 115 -7.14 -4.49 19.29
CA LYS A 115 -6.41 -5.40 18.39
C LYS A 115 -7.33 -6.51 17.90
N GLN A 116 -8.11 -7.13 18.78
CA GLN A 116 -9.01 -8.23 18.41
C GLN A 116 -10.11 -7.81 17.44
N ILE A 117 -10.73 -6.64 17.65
CA ILE A 117 -11.74 -6.09 16.74
C ILE A 117 -11.14 -5.89 15.35
N LEU A 118 -9.96 -5.27 15.29
CA LEU A 118 -9.27 -4.97 14.04
C LEU A 118 -8.84 -6.25 13.31
N MET A 119 -8.21 -7.18 14.03
CA MET A 119 -7.74 -8.45 13.47
C MET A 119 -8.89 -9.32 12.98
N ARG A 120 -10.02 -9.35 13.70
CA ARG A 120 -11.23 -10.08 13.26
C ARG A 120 -11.76 -9.52 11.94
N ALA A 121 -11.84 -8.19 11.83
CA ALA A 121 -12.33 -7.52 10.63
C ALA A 121 -11.45 -7.83 9.40
N ILE A 122 -10.12 -7.68 9.53
CA ILE A 122 -9.22 -7.94 8.39
C ILE A 122 -9.01 -9.43 8.08
N SER A 123 -9.41 -10.33 8.99
CA SER A 123 -9.36 -11.78 8.77
C SER A 123 -10.57 -12.31 7.98
N SER A 124 -11.60 -11.50 7.78
CA SER A 124 -12.76 -11.87 6.96
C SER A 124 -12.54 -11.53 5.47
N PRO A 125 -13.29 -12.15 4.54
CA PRO A 125 -13.33 -11.68 3.15
C PRO A 125 -13.77 -10.20 3.06
N PRO A 126 -13.27 -9.43 2.08
CA PRO A 126 -12.26 -9.81 1.08
C PRO A 126 -10.81 -9.75 1.63
N PHE A 127 -10.60 -9.19 2.81
CA PHE A 127 -9.28 -8.86 3.38
C PHE A 127 -8.40 -10.08 3.71
N ARG A 128 -8.99 -11.26 3.94
CA ARG A 128 -8.24 -12.53 4.12
C ARG A 128 -7.27 -12.85 2.97
N SER A 129 -7.54 -12.33 1.77
CA SER A 129 -6.71 -12.50 0.58
C SER A 129 -5.48 -11.57 0.54
N TYR A 130 -5.33 -10.68 1.52
CA TYR A 130 -4.24 -9.73 1.63
C TYR A 130 -3.31 -10.13 2.77
N ASP A 131 -2.02 -9.86 2.59
CA ASP A 131 -1.06 -9.75 3.67
C ASP A 131 -1.01 -8.30 4.14
N VAL A 132 -0.73 -8.09 5.43
CA VAL A 132 -0.78 -6.77 6.07
C VAL A 132 0.55 -6.43 6.72
N TRP A 133 1.11 -5.29 6.36
CA TRP A 133 2.30 -4.72 6.99
C TRP A 133 1.92 -3.46 7.75
N TRP A 134 2.30 -3.41 9.02
CA TRP A 134 2.06 -2.25 9.88
C TRP A 134 3.32 -1.41 9.98
N SER A 135 3.15 -0.09 10.02
CA SER A 135 4.18 0.86 10.43
C SER A 135 3.53 1.85 11.38
N LEU A 136 3.56 1.50 12.67
CA LEU A 136 2.82 2.17 13.72
C LEU A 136 3.71 3.15 14.49
N SER A 137 3.09 4.17 15.10
CA SER A 137 3.79 5.06 16.01
C SER A 137 3.70 4.55 17.45
N ASP A 138 4.45 5.17 18.35
CA ASP A 138 4.43 4.84 19.77
C ASP A 138 3.12 5.23 20.46
N SER A 139 2.29 6.05 19.84
CA SER A 139 1.05 6.59 20.40
C SER A 139 -0.14 6.31 19.49
N LYS A 140 -1.36 6.67 19.92
CA LYS A 140 -2.58 6.60 19.08
C LYS A 140 -2.67 7.75 18.07
N TYR A 141 -1.53 8.19 17.56
CA TYR A 141 -1.40 9.26 16.59
C TYR A 141 -0.60 8.76 15.38
N ALA A 142 -0.99 9.10 14.16
CA ALA A 142 -0.39 8.60 12.93
C ALA A 142 -0.46 7.06 12.78
N GLY A 143 0.57 6.46 12.18
CA GLY A 143 0.61 5.04 11.83
C GLY A 143 -0.02 4.74 10.46
N THR A 144 0.56 3.75 9.77
CA THR A 144 0.11 3.30 8.44
C THR A 144 -0.02 1.78 8.41
N ALA A 145 -0.84 1.30 7.48
CA ALA A 145 -0.98 -0.11 7.16
C ALA A 145 -0.95 -0.29 5.64
N LEU A 146 -0.27 -1.32 5.18
CA LEU A 146 -0.23 -1.69 3.78
C LEU A 146 -0.83 -3.08 3.64
N PHE A 147 -1.87 -3.19 2.82
CA PHE A 147 -2.47 -4.46 2.42
C PHE A 147 -2.01 -4.76 1.01
N VAL A 148 -1.46 -5.94 0.77
CA VAL A 148 -1.09 -6.41 -0.58
C VAL A 148 -1.73 -7.76 -0.80
N LYS A 149 -2.46 -7.96 -1.91
CA LYS A 149 -3.03 -9.27 -2.22
C LYS A 149 -1.90 -10.31 -2.26
N LYS A 150 -2.15 -11.49 -1.70
CA LYS A 150 -1.19 -12.60 -1.60
C LYS A 150 -0.66 -13.09 -2.95
N CYS A 151 -1.39 -12.86 -4.04
CA CYS A 151 -0.94 -13.17 -5.39
C CYS A 151 0.08 -12.17 -5.96
N PHE A 152 0.32 -11.03 -5.29
CA PHE A 152 1.34 -10.03 -5.66
C PHE A 152 2.37 -9.82 -4.53
N PRO A 153 3.13 -10.86 -4.12
CA PRO A 153 4.07 -10.73 -3.02
C PRO A 153 5.14 -9.66 -3.33
N PRO A 154 5.40 -8.72 -2.41
CA PRO A 154 6.39 -7.68 -2.64
C PRO A 154 7.81 -8.27 -2.69
N LYS A 155 8.67 -7.74 -3.57
CA LYS A 155 10.08 -8.17 -3.67
C LYS A 155 10.88 -7.82 -2.42
N LYS A 156 10.58 -6.68 -1.79
CA LYS A 156 11.22 -6.18 -0.57
C LYS A 156 10.27 -5.23 0.14
N VAL A 157 10.23 -5.30 1.47
CA VAL A 157 9.57 -4.32 2.34
C VAL A 157 10.62 -3.73 3.26
N SER A 158 10.67 -2.41 3.36
CA SER A 158 11.57 -1.67 4.26
C SER A 158 10.80 -0.56 4.94
N PHE A 159 11.18 -0.24 6.17
CA PHE A 159 10.55 0.80 6.97
C PHE A 159 11.50 1.98 7.07
N SER A 160 11.07 3.17 6.63
CA SER A 160 11.95 4.34 6.52
C SER A 160 12.28 5.02 7.84
N LEU A 161 11.60 4.64 8.93
CA LEU A 161 11.89 5.15 10.27
C LEU A 161 12.92 4.26 10.95
N ASP A 162 14.16 4.31 10.47
CA ASP A 162 15.29 3.69 11.15
C ASP A 162 15.52 4.38 12.51
N ARG A 163 15.82 3.59 13.55
CA ARG A 163 16.01 4.06 14.94
C ARG A 163 17.22 4.98 15.15
N THR A 164 17.96 5.28 14.09
CA THR A 164 19.24 6.00 14.09
C THR A 164 19.11 7.48 14.44
N GLY A 165 17.90 8.06 14.36
CA GLY A 165 17.64 9.47 14.74
C GLY A 165 17.61 9.76 16.25
N SER A 166 17.68 8.74 17.11
CA SER A 166 17.49 8.87 18.56
C SER A 166 18.76 9.26 19.34
N LEU A 167 19.93 9.31 18.69
CA LEU A 167 21.24 9.48 19.35
C LEU A 167 21.80 10.91 19.28
N MET A 168 21.03 11.91 18.83
CA MET A 168 21.46 13.31 18.88
C MET A 168 20.83 14.05 20.06
N HIS A 169 21.18 13.64 21.27
CA HIS A 169 21.04 14.45 22.49
C HIS A 169 22.17 14.07 23.44
N ASP A 170 23.40 14.46 23.09
CA ASP A 170 24.53 14.58 24.01
C ASP A 170 25.56 15.53 23.35
N LEU A 171 25.36 16.83 23.55
CA LEU A 171 26.38 17.89 23.44
C LEU A 171 26.09 18.95 24.50
#